data_AF-A0A662RP55-F1
#
_entry.id   AF-A0A662RP55-F1
#
_cell.length_a   1.000
_cell.length_b   1.000
_cell.length_c   1.000
_cell.angle_alpha   90.00
_cell.angle_beta   90.00
_cell.angle_gamma   90.00
#
_symmetry.space_group_name_H-M   'P 1'
#
loop_
_entity.id
_entity.type
_entity.pdbx_description
1 polymer ?
#
loop_
_entity_poly.entity_id
_entity_poly.type
_entity_poly.pdbx_seq_one_letter_code
_entity_poly.pdbx_strand_id
1 'polypeptide(L)'
;HPMLFALAVALGCDIFDSAAYAIYAKTGRYITCEGTKKVQDLQFLPCSCPICSTYTLDEMKSSTDLLAEHNLWVTFEEMRTVKQSVVEGSLWELCERRCRAHPALFAALKRITRYSALIERYDPITKHPFFYLSECSAHRPEVLRYSKRLSRFRFSGNVLLTTSRYPGPEYEGMFDHLLLVKPPFGPYPIELGESYPVGQAEIPAELDEEAEMIALENVLRLLKMNTGEASFVFRCARRWARHPLIREIGKYAEVEFED
;
A
#
# COMPACT_ATOMS: atom_id res chain seq x y z
N HIS A 1 20.91 10.18 -2.56
CA HIS A 1 20.99 8.92 -3.33
C HIS A 1 19.59 8.53 -3.79
N PRO A 2 19.38 8.06 -5.03
CA PRO A 2 18.06 7.88 -5.64
C PRO A 2 17.10 6.98 -4.85
N MET A 3 17.62 5.93 -4.20
CA MET A 3 16.84 5.00 -3.38
C MET A 3 15.97 5.64 -2.27
N LEU A 4 16.29 6.88 -1.86
CA LEU A 4 15.54 7.59 -0.82
C LEU A 4 14.44 8.50 -1.39
N PHE A 5 14.48 8.82 -2.69
CA PHE A 5 13.65 9.90 -3.26
C PHE A 5 12.16 9.67 -3.09
N ALA A 6 11.65 8.48 -3.40
CA ALA A 6 10.24 8.16 -3.26
C ALA A 6 9.76 8.41 -1.81
N LEU A 7 10.48 7.87 -0.82
CA LEU A 7 10.15 8.00 0.60
C LEU A 7 10.23 9.46 1.08
N ALA A 8 11.27 10.19 0.69
CA ALA A 8 11.44 11.59 1.09
C ALA A 8 10.36 12.49 0.49
N VAL A 9 10.00 12.29 -0.78
CA VAL A 9 8.89 13.03 -1.42
C VAL A 9 7.55 12.68 -0.76
N ALA A 10 7.31 11.42 -0.39
CA ALA A 10 6.11 11.03 0.36
C ALA A 10 6.02 11.68 1.75
N LEU A 11 7.15 12.08 2.33
CA LEU A 11 7.24 12.85 3.57
C LEU A 11 7.15 14.37 3.35
N GLY A 12 7.01 14.83 2.10
CA GLY A 12 6.89 16.25 1.75
C GLY A 12 8.22 16.98 1.53
N CYS A 13 9.31 16.28 1.21
CA CYS A 13 10.56 16.92 0.82
C CYS A 13 10.55 17.31 -0.68
N ASP A 14 10.80 18.59 -0.98
CA ASP A 14 10.73 19.12 -2.34
C ASP A 14 12.09 19.30 -3.04
N ILE A 15 13.17 19.51 -2.27
CA ILE A 15 14.50 19.86 -2.79
C ILE A 15 15.52 18.81 -2.36
N PHE A 16 16.37 18.40 -3.31
CA PHE A 16 17.44 17.43 -3.11
C PHE A 16 18.74 17.96 -3.71
N ASP A 17 19.81 17.95 -2.93
CA ASP A 17 21.17 18.09 -3.41
C ASP A 17 21.89 16.73 -3.35
N SER A 18 22.83 16.50 -4.28
CA SER A 18 23.59 15.26 -4.30
C SER A 18 25.00 15.52 -4.80
N ALA A 19 25.98 15.45 -3.90
CA ALA A 19 27.39 15.28 -4.26
C ALA A 19 27.74 13.80 -4.51
N ALA A 20 26.81 12.88 -4.21
CA ALA A 20 27.06 11.45 -4.22
C ALA A 20 27.46 10.94 -5.60
N TYR A 21 26.91 11.49 -6.70
CA TYR A 21 27.23 11.01 -8.06
C TYR A 21 28.73 11.07 -8.37
N ALA A 22 29.38 12.17 -8.03
CA ALA A 22 30.81 12.39 -8.26
C ALA A 22 31.68 11.69 -7.21
N ILE A 23 31.31 11.76 -5.92
CA ILE A 23 32.06 11.10 -4.85
C ILE A 23 32.06 9.58 -5.05
N TYR A 24 30.92 9.01 -5.43
CA TYR A 24 30.79 7.57 -5.64
C TYR A 24 31.59 7.13 -6.86
N ALA A 25 31.51 7.88 -7.97
CA ALA A 25 32.31 7.60 -9.16
C ALA A 25 33.81 7.54 -8.85
N LYS A 26 34.36 8.50 -8.09
CA LYS A 26 35.77 8.51 -7.66
C LYS A 26 36.19 7.26 -6.86
N THR A 27 35.24 6.60 -6.22
CA THR A 27 35.45 5.36 -5.45
C THR A 27 34.99 4.10 -6.20
N GLY A 28 34.76 4.19 -7.52
CA GLY A 28 34.35 3.06 -8.35
C GLY A 28 32.94 2.54 -8.03
N ARG A 29 32.05 3.40 -7.55
CA ARG A 29 30.68 3.04 -7.17
C ARG A 29 29.66 3.44 -8.24
N TYR A 30 28.88 2.45 -8.64
CA TYR A 30 27.78 2.50 -9.60
C TYR A 30 26.44 2.62 -8.86
N ILE A 31 25.70 3.69 -9.10
CA ILE A 31 24.39 3.95 -8.48
C ILE A 31 23.28 3.26 -9.26
N THR A 32 22.33 2.67 -8.53
CA THR A 32 21.03 2.19 -9.02
C THR A 32 19.89 2.83 -8.21
N CYS A 33 18.64 2.67 -8.66
CA CYS A 33 17.47 3.06 -7.86
C CYS A 33 17.32 2.25 -6.57
N GLU A 34 17.91 1.06 -6.49
CA GLU A 34 17.87 0.16 -5.34
C GLU A 34 19.06 0.29 -4.40
N GLY A 35 20.14 0.94 -4.82
CA GLY A 35 21.33 1.05 -3.98
C GLY A 35 22.59 1.34 -4.78
N THR A 36 23.72 0.85 -4.29
CA THR A 36 25.02 1.11 -4.88
C THR A 36 25.78 -0.20 -5.04
N LYS A 37 26.46 -0.36 -6.17
CA LYS A 37 27.31 -1.51 -6.48
C LYS A 37 28.75 -1.03 -6.72
N LYS A 38 29.75 -1.85 -6.43
CA LYS A 38 31.11 -1.57 -6.94
C LYS A 38 31.13 -1.96 -8.40
N VAL A 39 31.64 -1.08 -9.27
CA VAL A 39 31.71 -1.35 -10.72
C VAL A 39 32.55 -2.60 -11.03
N GLN A 40 33.54 -2.89 -10.18
CA GLN A 40 34.42 -4.05 -10.32
C GLN A 40 33.68 -5.39 -10.15
N ASP A 41 32.61 -5.41 -9.36
CA ASP A 41 31.83 -6.62 -9.05
C ASP A 41 30.71 -6.87 -10.07
N LEU A 42 30.49 -5.94 -11.01
CA LEU A 42 29.48 -6.10 -12.05
C LEU A 42 29.94 -7.07 -13.14
N GLN A 43 28.99 -7.83 -13.68
CA GLN A 43 29.15 -8.62 -14.91
C GLN A 43 28.37 -8.02 -16.09
N PHE A 44 27.36 -7.21 -15.79
CA PHE A 44 26.52 -6.51 -16.75
C PHE A 44 26.23 -5.10 -16.26
N LEU A 45 25.88 -4.19 -17.17
CA LEU A 45 25.38 -2.86 -16.85
C LEU A 45 23.84 -2.90 -16.84
N PRO A 46 23.19 -2.94 -15.66
CA PRO A 46 21.73 -3.09 -15.56
C PRO A 46 21.01 -1.74 -15.72
N CYS A 47 21.31 -1.00 -16.79
CA CYS A 47 20.75 0.32 -17.06
C CYS A 47 20.73 0.58 -18.57
N SER A 48 19.79 1.43 -19.01
CA SER A 48 19.60 1.81 -20.41
C SER A 48 19.89 3.30 -20.66
N CYS A 49 20.65 3.97 -19.78
CA CYS A 49 21.08 5.35 -20.01
C CYS A 49 22.07 5.44 -21.17
N PRO A 50 22.29 6.63 -21.77
CA PRO A 50 23.21 6.79 -22.91
C PRO A 50 24.61 6.21 -22.65
N ILE A 51 25.09 6.26 -21.41
CA ILE A 51 26.38 5.68 -21.04
C ILE A 51 26.35 4.15 -21.09
N CYS A 52 25.38 3.54 -20.39
CA CYS A 52 25.30 2.08 -20.31
C CYS A 52 24.89 1.41 -21.64
N SER A 53 24.26 2.16 -22.55
CA SER A 53 23.93 1.65 -23.90
C SER A 53 25.08 1.75 -24.90
N THR A 54 26.06 2.62 -24.64
CA THR A 54 27.15 2.91 -25.59
C THR A 54 28.46 2.27 -25.19
N TYR A 55 28.77 2.24 -23.89
CA TYR A 55 30.05 1.76 -23.38
C TYR A 55 29.95 0.36 -22.80
N THR A 56 31.05 -0.37 -22.90
CA THR A 56 31.23 -1.69 -22.30
C THR A 56 31.49 -1.57 -20.79
N LEU A 57 31.34 -2.70 -20.10
CA LEU A 57 31.64 -2.79 -18.67
C LEU A 57 33.11 -2.48 -18.35
N ASP A 58 34.06 -2.91 -19.19
CA ASP A 58 35.49 -2.69 -18.93
C ASP A 58 35.90 -1.22 -19.12
N GLU A 59 35.28 -0.53 -20.07
CA GLU A 59 35.40 0.92 -20.22
C GLU A 59 34.81 1.66 -19.01
N MET A 60 33.63 1.22 -18.53
CA MET A 60 33.00 1.76 -17.31
C MET A 60 33.86 1.54 -16.05
N LYS A 61 34.54 0.40 -15.93
CA LYS A 61 35.47 0.14 -14.81
C LYS A 61 36.69 1.06 -14.82
N SER A 62 37.09 1.51 -16.01
CA SER A 62 38.32 2.27 -16.23
C SER A 62 38.12 3.79 -16.21
N SER A 63 36.88 4.28 -16.34
CA SER A 63 36.58 5.70 -16.40
C SER A 63 35.71 6.19 -15.24
N THR A 64 36.27 7.14 -14.47
CA THR A 64 35.53 7.82 -13.40
C THR A 64 34.45 8.75 -13.96
N ASP A 65 34.71 9.39 -15.10
CA ASP A 65 33.77 10.35 -15.69
C ASP A 65 32.51 9.65 -16.22
N LEU A 66 32.67 8.50 -16.88
CA LEU A 66 31.53 7.69 -17.35
C LEU A 66 30.65 7.22 -16.17
N LEU A 67 31.27 6.81 -15.06
CA LEU A 67 30.54 6.46 -13.84
C LEU A 67 29.80 7.66 -13.25
N ALA A 68 30.40 8.84 -13.23
CA ALA A 68 29.76 10.05 -12.72
C ALA A 68 28.56 10.46 -13.57
N GLU A 69 28.68 10.40 -14.90
CA GLU A 69 27.60 10.66 -15.83
C GLU A 69 26.45 9.66 -15.68
N HIS A 70 26.76 8.35 -15.64
CA HIS A 70 25.77 7.31 -15.35
C HIS A 70 25.04 7.57 -14.02
N ASN A 71 25.80 7.84 -12.95
CA ASN A 71 25.23 8.09 -11.63
C ASN A 71 24.27 9.29 -11.63
N LEU A 72 24.59 10.32 -12.43
CA LEU A 72 23.73 11.48 -12.61
C LEU A 72 22.46 11.13 -13.42
N TRP A 73 22.59 10.35 -14.48
CA TRP A 73 21.46 9.86 -15.28
C TRP A 73 20.44 9.10 -14.43
N VAL A 74 20.89 8.12 -13.65
CA VAL A 74 20.01 7.34 -12.76
C VAL A 74 19.34 8.24 -11.72
N THR A 75 20.05 9.25 -11.23
CA THR A 75 19.50 10.20 -10.26
C THR A 75 18.35 11.02 -10.85
N PHE A 76 18.52 11.56 -12.05
CA PHE A 76 17.46 12.31 -12.73
C PHE A 76 16.33 11.43 -13.26
N GLU A 77 16.64 10.20 -13.69
CA GLU A 77 15.63 9.21 -14.06
C GLU A 77 14.71 8.89 -12.89
N GLU A 78 15.26 8.53 -11.73
CA GLU A 78 14.44 8.22 -10.56
C GLU A 78 13.60 9.42 -10.11
N MET A 79 14.15 10.65 -10.17
CA MET A 79 13.37 11.85 -9.87
C MET A 79 12.21 12.06 -10.86
N ARG A 80 12.38 11.72 -12.13
CA ARG A 80 11.28 11.74 -13.12
C ARG A 80 10.23 10.68 -12.79
N THR A 81 10.64 9.46 -12.42
CA THR A 81 9.74 8.40 -11.97
C THR A 81 8.93 8.82 -10.74
N VAL A 82 9.58 9.43 -9.74
CA VAL A 82 8.90 9.92 -8.53
C VAL A 82 7.89 11.01 -8.89
N LYS A 83 8.27 12.02 -9.68
CA LYS A 83 7.34 13.06 -10.12
C LYS A 83 6.14 12.48 -10.88
N GLN A 84 6.38 11.53 -11.79
CA GLN A 84 5.30 10.86 -12.49
C GLN A 84 4.36 10.20 -11.47
N SER A 85 4.88 9.39 -10.54
CA SER A 85 4.06 8.71 -9.53
C SER A 85 3.20 9.62 -8.65
N VAL A 86 3.64 10.86 -8.41
CA VAL A 86 2.85 11.89 -7.72
C VAL A 86 1.65 12.30 -8.57
N VAL A 87 1.86 12.55 -9.86
CA VAL A 87 0.81 12.99 -10.81
C VAL A 87 -0.27 11.92 -11.00
N GLU A 88 0.12 10.65 -11.13
CA GLU A 88 -0.84 9.53 -11.22
C GLU A 88 -1.42 9.12 -9.86
N GLY A 89 -0.83 9.54 -8.74
CA GLY A 89 -1.30 9.19 -7.40
C GLY A 89 -0.88 7.78 -6.95
N SER A 90 0.21 7.24 -7.49
CA SER A 90 0.80 5.93 -7.22
C SER A 90 2.08 5.99 -6.35
N LEU A 91 2.37 7.15 -5.74
CA LEU A 91 3.61 7.41 -5.00
C LEU A 91 3.85 6.40 -3.87
N TRP A 92 2.79 5.98 -3.18
CA TRP A 92 2.90 5.00 -2.11
C TRP A 92 3.33 3.63 -2.65
N GLU A 93 2.76 3.18 -3.75
CA GLU A 93 3.15 1.93 -4.41
C GLU A 93 4.62 2.00 -4.85
N LEU A 94 5.08 3.16 -5.34
CA LEU A 94 6.50 3.38 -5.63
C LEU A 94 7.37 3.31 -4.36
N CYS A 95 6.93 3.94 -3.27
CA CYS A 95 7.63 3.88 -1.98
C CYS A 95 7.76 2.44 -1.47
N GLU A 96 6.70 1.64 -1.53
CA GLU A 96 6.71 0.25 -1.09
C GLU A 96 7.72 -0.59 -1.89
N ARG A 97 7.76 -0.40 -3.22
CA ARG A 97 8.76 -1.05 -4.07
C ARG A 97 10.19 -0.62 -3.73
N ARG A 98 10.45 0.68 -3.62
CA ARG A 98 11.80 1.21 -3.35
C ARG A 98 12.30 0.88 -1.94
N CYS A 99 11.44 0.91 -0.94
CA CYS A 99 11.84 0.67 0.44
C CYS A 99 12.21 -0.80 0.71
N ARG A 100 11.79 -1.74 -0.14
CA ARG A 100 12.23 -3.14 -0.07
C ARG A 100 13.67 -3.36 -0.51
N ALA A 101 14.31 -2.37 -1.13
CA ALA A 101 15.70 -2.49 -1.56
C ALA A 101 16.70 -2.60 -0.41
N HIS A 102 16.36 -2.13 0.81
CA HIS A 102 17.25 -2.20 1.96
C HIS A 102 16.48 -2.28 3.30
N PRO A 103 16.91 -3.10 4.29
CA PRO A 103 16.22 -3.23 5.58
C PRO A 103 15.95 -1.92 6.32
N ALA A 104 16.89 -0.96 6.27
CA ALA A 104 16.71 0.35 6.90
C ALA A 104 15.62 1.19 6.23
N LEU A 105 15.47 1.11 4.90
CA LEU A 105 14.38 1.80 4.19
C LEU A 105 13.04 1.14 4.49
N PHE A 106 13.02 -0.20 4.56
CA PHE A 106 11.83 -0.93 4.96
C PHE A 106 11.40 -0.60 6.39
N ALA A 107 12.35 -0.49 7.32
CA ALA A 107 12.08 -0.02 8.68
C ALA A 107 11.53 1.41 8.71
N ALA A 108 12.03 2.29 7.83
CA ALA A 108 11.50 3.65 7.69
C ALA A 108 10.06 3.65 7.12
N LEU A 109 9.76 2.79 6.14
CA LEU A 109 8.40 2.57 5.63
C LEU A 109 7.44 2.06 6.73
N LYS A 110 7.90 1.13 7.58
CA LYS A 110 7.12 0.72 8.76
C LYS A 110 6.93 1.83 9.78
N ARG A 111 7.84 2.80 9.85
CA ARG A 111 7.74 3.92 10.78
C ARG A 111 6.75 4.97 10.30
N ILE A 112 6.71 5.27 9.00
CA ILE A 112 5.82 6.29 8.44
C ILE A 112 4.33 5.94 8.62
N THR A 113 3.95 4.66 8.65
CA THR A 113 2.56 4.22 8.92
C THR A 113 2.04 4.65 10.29
N ARG A 114 2.93 4.86 11.27
CA ARG A 114 2.53 5.41 12.59
C ARG A 114 2.08 6.87 12.53
N TYR A 115 2.37 7.55 11.42
CA TYR A 115 2.01 8.93 11.16
C TYR A 115 0.87 9.05 10.14
N SER A 116 0.19 7.95 9.78
CA SER A 116 -0.89 7.96 8.80
C SER A 116 -1.99 8.97 9.10
N ALA A 117 -2.30 9.24 10.37
CA ALA A 117 -3.29 10.26 10.75
C ALA A 117 -2.86 11.70 10.41
N LEU A 118 -1.57 12.00 10.38
CA LEU A 118 -1.03 13.29 9.94
C LEU A 118 -1.05 13.37 8.42
N ILE A 119 -0.54 12.33 7.77
CA ILE A 119 -0.42 12.24 6.31
C ILE A 119 -1.79 12.29 5.63
N GLU A 120 -2.80 11.63 6.21
CA GLU A 120 -4.17 11.59 5.70
C GLU A 120 -4.80 12.97 5.52
N ARG A 121 -4.30 14.00 6.19
CA ARG A 121 -4.75 15.39 6.01
C ARG A 121 -4.39 15.99 4.66
N TYR A 122 -3.29 15.52 4.06
CA TYR A 122 -2.74 16.02 2.79
C TYR A 122 -2.97 15.04 1.64
N ASP A 123 -3.30 13.81 1.97
CA ASP A 123 -3.49 12.72 1.03
C ASP A 123 -4.75 12.94 0.16
N PRO A 124 -4.68 12.87 -1.18
CA PRO A 124 -5.84 13.09 -2.06
C PRO A 124 -7.02 12.13 -1.78
N ILE A 125 -8.26 12.61 -1.94
CA ILE A 125 -9.47 11.80 -1.66
C ILE A 125 -9.64 10.65 -2.67
N THR A 126 -9.27 10.86 -3.93
CA THR A 126 -9.33 9.89 -5.02
C THR A 126 -8.01 9.89 -5.78
N LYS A 127 -7.58 8.72 -6.25
CA LYS A 127 -6.27 8.49 -6.89
C LYS A 127 -6.31 7.28 -7.83
N HIS A 128 -5.16 6.92 -8.38
CA HIS A 128 -4.90 5.60 -8.94
C HIS A 128 -5.45 4.47 -8.03
N PRO A 129 -5.89 3.33 -8.63
CA PRO A 129 -6.27 2.13 -7.89
C PRO A 129 -5.32 1.79 -6.73
N PHE A 130 -5.90 1.43 -5.60
CA PHE A 130 -5.16 1.05 -4.40
C PHE A 130 -4.59 -0.35 -4.57
N PHE A 131 -3.26 -0.49 -4.53
CA PHE A 131 -2.63 -1.80 -4.57
C PHE A 131 -2.15 -2.21 -3.19
N TYR A 132 -2.62 -3.36 -2.72
CA TYR A 132 -2.14 -3.97 -1.48
C TYR A 132 -0.84 -4.73 -1.75
N LEU A 133 0.31 -4.14 -1.39
CA LEU A 133 1.64 -4.68 -1.67
C LEU A 133 2.37 -5.21 -0.42
N SER A 134 1.92 -4.85 0.78
CA SER A 134 2.52 -5.27 2.05
C SER A 134 1.60 -5.00 3.23
N GLU A 135 2.03 -5.46 4.42
CA GLU A 135 1.39 -5.11 5.70
C GLU A 135 1.36 -3.59 5.93
N CYS A 136 2.28 -2.82 5.32
CA CYS A 136 2.27 -1.37 5.42
C CYS A 136 1.09 -0.76 4.66
N SER A 137 0.59 -1.42 3.61
CA SER A 137 -0.57 -0.97 2.84
C SER A 137 -1.84 -0.92 3.70
N ALA A 138 -1.99 -1.83 4.67
CA ALA A 138 -3.12 -1.86 5.61
C ALA A 138 -3.23 -0.59 6.47
N HIS A 139 -2.11 0.10 6.67
CA HIS A 139 -2.03 1.31 7.48
C HIS A 139 -1.98 2.60 6.66
N ARG A 140 -2.15 2.53 5.33
CA ARG A 140 -2.09 3.71 4.48
C ARG A 140 -3.23 4.70 4.74
N PRO A 141 -3.04 5.99 4.40
CA PRO A 141 -4.04 7.04 4.61
C PRO A 141 -5.44 6.70 4.08
N GLU A 142 -5.53 6.02 2.93
CA GLU A 142 -6.77 5.59 2.28
C GLU A 142 -7.60 4.68 3.20
N VAL A 143 -6.95 3.70 3.82
CA VAL A 143 -7.58 2.72 4.72
C VAL A 143 -8.03 3.40 6.00
N LEU A 144 -7.17 4.24 6.58
CA LEU A 144 -7.50 5.03 7.77
C LEU A 144 -8.69 5.97 7.52
N ARG A 145 -8.69 6.67 6.38
CA ARG A 145 -9.79 7.55 5.99
C ARG A 145 -11.09 6.78 5.80
N TYR A 146 -11.02 5.63 5.12
CA TYR A 146 -12.18 4.75 4.95
C TYR A 146 -12.75 4.33 6.30
N SER A 147 -11.89 3.86 7.21
CA SER A 147 -12.24 3.49 8.56
C SER A 147 -12.95 4.61 9.34
N LYS A 148 -12.48 5.86 9.23
CA LYS A 148 -13.16 7.04 9.81
C LYS A 148 -14.55 7.28 9.19
N ARG A 149 -14.70 7.02 7.89
CA ARG A 149 -15.95 7.23 7.14
C ARG A 149 -17.02 6.18 7.41
N LEU A 150 -16.69 5.04 8.02
CA LEU A 150 -17.68 4.07 8.51
C LEU A 150 -18.72 4.71 9.44
N SER A 151 -18.32 5.78 10.16
CA SER A 151 -19.23 6.58 10.99
C SER A 151 -20.33 7.30 10.20
N ARG A 152 -20.30 7.29 8.87
CA ARG A 152 -21.35 7.85 8.00
C ARG A 152 -22.44 6.83 7.66
N PHE A 153 -22.18 5.55 7.88
CA PHE A 153 -23.15 4.50 7.65
C PHE A 153 -24.02 4.35 8.90
N ARG A 154 -25.34 4.49 8.70
CA ARG A 154 -26.36 4.24 9.70
C ARG A 154 -27.28 3.17 9.15
N PHE A 155 -27.53 2.15 9.95
CA PHE A 155 -28.36 1.01 9.55
C PHE A 155 -29.42 0.76 10.61
N SER A 156 -30.57 0.28 10.16
CA SER A 156 -31.65 -0.21 11.00
C SER A 156 -32.17 -1.52 10.44
N GLY A 157 -32.80 -2.35 11.28
CA GLY A 157 -33.32 -3.64 10.84
C GLY A 157 -32.22 -4.71 10.74
N ASN A 158 -32.36 -5.65 9.81
CA ASN A 158 -31.47 -6.79 9.65
C ASN A 158 -30.36 -6.50 8.63
N VAL A 159 -29.11 -6.63 9.04
CA VAL A 159 -27.94 -6.32 8.20
C VAL A 159 -27.05 -7.56 8.07
N LEU A 160 -26.75 -7.95 6.85
CA LEU A 160 -25.77 -9.00 6.54
C LEU A 160 -24.43 -8.37 6.19
N LEU A 161 -23.37 -8.78 6.89
CA LEU A 161 -21.99 -8.56 6.51
C LEU A 161 -21.44 -9.86 5.94
N THR A 162 -20.83 -9.82 4.76
CA THR A 162 -20.30 -11.03 4.11
C THR A 162 -18.98 -10.81 3.37
N THR A 163 -18.10 -11.81 3.39
CA THR A 163 -16.90 -11.84 2.52
C THR A 163 -17.20 -12.33 1.10
N SER A 164 -18.33 -13.05 0.92
CA SER A 164 -18.78 -13.53 -0.39
C SER A 164 -19.64 -12.50 -1.11
N ARG A 165 -19.38 -12.30 -2.42
CA ARG A 165 -20.27 -11.49 -3.28
C ARG A 165 -21.65 -12.11 -3.49
N TYR A 166 -21.76 -13.42 -3.30
CA TYR A 166 -22.99 -14.19 -3.46
C TYR A 166 -23.19 -15.02 -2.19
N PRO A 167 -23.90 -14.49 -1.18
CA PRO A 167 -24.08 -15.18 0.10
C PRO A 167 -24.93 -16.45 0.00
N GLY A 168 -25.68 -16.63 -1.10
CA GLY A 168 -26.53 -17.78 -1.36
C GLY A 168 -28.01 -17.38 -1.46
N PRO A 169 -28.85 -18.18 -2.15
CA PRO A 169 -30.28 -17.92 -2.29
C PRO A 169 -31.02 -17.89 -0.95
N GLU A 170 -30.51 -18.59 0.07
CA GLU A 170 -31.09 -18.64 1.40
C GLU A 170 -31.00 -17.30 2.16
N TYR A 171 -30.17 -16.35 1.71
CA TYR A 171 -30.08 -15.00 2.29
C TYR A 171 -30.87 -13.95 1.49
N GLU A 172 -31.47 -14.34 0.35
CA GLU A 172 -32.24 -13.42 -0.49
C GLU A 172 -33.51 -12.93 0.22
N GLY A 173 -33.69 -11.60 0.29
CA GLY A 173 -34.87 -10.99 0.89
C GLY A 173 -34.96 -11.10 2.43
N MET A 174 -33.96 -11.67 3.10
CA MET A 174 -33.91 -11.78 4.56
C MET A 174 -33.33 -10.55 5.27
N PHE A 175 -32.57 -9.73 4.54
CA PHE A 175 -31.83 -8.60 5.10
C PHE A 175 -32.22 -7.30 4.41
N ASP A 176 -32.42 -6.26 5.21
CA ASP A 176 -32.68 -4.89 4.73
C ASP A 176 -31.43 -4.28 4.09
N HIS A 177 -30.25 -4.72 4.55
CA HIS A 177 -28.96 -4.21 4.09
C HIS A 177 -27.94 -5.33 3.89
N LEU A 178 -27.20 -5.26 2.77
CA LEU A 178 -26.10 -6.16 2.43
C LEU A 178 -24.78 -5.37 2.36
N LEU A 179 -23.81 -5.76 3.18
CA LEU A 179 -22.47 -5.18 3.21
C LEU A 179 -21.43 -6.24 2.84
N LEU A 180 -20.58 -5.92 1.87
CA LEU A 180 -19.41 -6.73 1.54
C LEU A 180 -18.24 -6.33 2.44
N VAL A 181 -17.44 -7.29 2.90
CA VAL A 181 -16.24 -7.05 3.72
C VAL A 181 -14.99 -7.27 2.87
N LYS A 182 -14.21 -6.21 2.66
CA LYS A 182 -12.99 -6.25 1.84
C LYS A 182 -11.75 -5.81 2.63
N PRO A 183 -10.80 -6.71 2.92
CA PRO A 183 -9.52 -6.36 3.55
C PRO A 183 -8.63 -5.46 2.67
N PRO A 184 -7.79 -4.57 3.23
CA PRO A 184 -7.70 -4.21 4.64
C PRO A 184 -8.79 -3.22 5.07
N PHE A 185 -9.72 -2.87 4.19
CA PHE A 185 -10.79 -1.92 4.50
C PHE A 185 -11.77 -2.50 5.52
N GLY A 186 -12.89 -3.06 5.12
CA GLY A 186 -13.92 -3.50 6.04
C GLY A 186 -15.27 -3.54 5.34
N PRO A 187 -16.38 -3.44 6.09
CA PRO A 187 -17.72 -3.48 5.50
C PRO A 187 -17.98 -2.26 4.61
N TYR A 188 -18.57 -2.49 3.43
CA TYR A 188 -19.05 -1.46 2.53
C TYR A 188 -20.37 -1.90 1.88
N PRO A 189 -21.34 -0.98 1.67
CA PRO A 189 -22.54 -1.27 0.89
C PRO A 189 -22.20 -1.68 -0.54
N ILE A 190 -22.93 -2.64 -1.12
CA ILE A 190 -22.66 -3.15 -2.47
C ILE A 190 -22.63 -2.05 -3.54
N GLU A 191 -23.38 -0.96 -3.33
CA GLU A 191 -23.44 0.22 -4.19
C GLU A 191 -22.10 0.95 -4.28
N LEU A 192 -21.22 0.79 -3.29
CA LEU A 192 -19.86 1.34 -3.30
C LEU A 192 -18.84 0.40 -3.96
N GLY A 193 -19.28 -0.75 -4.50
CA GLY A 193 -18.40 -1.77 -5.10
C GLY A 193 -17.55 -1.31 -6.28
N GLU A 194 -17.87 -0.16 -6.88
CA GLU A 194 -17.09 0.48 -7.97
C GLU A 194 -16.46 1.82 -7.54
N SER A 195 -16.64 2.23 -6.29
CA SER A 195 -16.19 3.51 -5.75
C SER A 195 -14.83 3.41 -5.06
N TYR A 196 -13.95 4.39 -5.29
CA TYR A 196 -12.68 4.48 -4.59
C TYR A 196 -12.86 4.71 -3.07
N PRO A 197 -12.06 4.07 -2.19
CA PRO A 197 -10.98 3.14 -2.53
C PRO A 197 -11.43 1.68 -2.64
N VAL A 198 -12.56 1.30 -2.06
CA VAL A 198 -12.95 -0.12 -1.90
C VAL A 198 -13.18 -0.84 -3.23
N GLY A 199 -13.86 -0.22 -4.19
CA GLY A 199 -14.11 -0.82 -5.49
C GLY A 199 -12.85 -0.93 -6.34
N GLN A 200 -12.02 0.10 -6.29
CA GLN A 200 -10.80 0.24 -7.10
C GLN A 200 -9.55 -0.22 -6.35
N ALA A 201 -9.68 -1.27 -5.55
CA ALA A 201 -8.57 -1.87 -4.81
C ALA A 201 -8.23 -3.26 -5.35
N GLU A 202 -6.96 -3.46 -5.69
CA GLU A 202 -6.40 -4.76 -6.05
C GLU A 202 -5.67 -5.34 -4.84
N ILE A 203 -6.13 -6.52 -4.42
CA ILE A 203 -5.63 -7.21 -3.23
C ILE A 203 -5.33 -8.67 -3.61
N PRO A 204 -4.17 -9.20 -3.22
CA PRO A 204 -3.86 -10.61 -3.43
C PRO A 204 -4.90 -11.55 -2.83
N ALA A 205 -5.07 -12.73 -3.42
CA ALA A 205 -5.99 -13.75 -2.89
C ALA A 205 -5.55 -14.29 -1.52
N GLU A 206 -4.23 -14.43 -1.33
CA GLU A 206 -3.60 -14.74 -0.05
C GLU A 206 -3.34 -13.45 0.72
N LEU A 207 -4.00 -13.32 1.87
CA LEU A 207 -3.90 -12.16 2.74
C LEU A 207 -2.91 -12.43 3.88
N ASP A 208 -2.22 -11.37 4.30
CA ASP A 208 -1.50 -11.38 5.57
C ASP A 208 -2.45 -11.11 6.76
N GLU A 209 -2.00 -11.45 7.96
CA GLU A 209 -2.77 -11.25 9.19
C GLU A 209 -3.11 -9.78 9.47
N GLU A 210 -2.28 -8.84 8.98
CA GLU A 210 -2.48 -7.41 9.20
C GLU A 210 -3.70 -6.89 8.43
N ALA A 211 -3.86 -7.28 7.16
CA ALA A 211 -5.04 -6.94 6.38
C ALA A 211 -6.32 -7.47 7.01
N GLU A 212 -6.30 -8.71 7.48
CA GLU A 212 -7.43 -9.36 8.14
C GLU A 212 -7.78 -8.66 9.45
N MET A 213 -6.78 -8.37 10.27
CA MET A 213 -6.94 -7.65 11.53
C MET A 213 -7.58 -6.28 11.31
N ILE A 214 -7.05 -5.43 10.41
CA ILE A 214 -7.61 -4.10 10.17
C ILE A 214 -9.04 -4.17 9.62
N ALA A 215 -9.34 -5.15 8.75
CA ALA A 215 -10.70 -5.37 8.27
C ALA A 215 -11.68 -5.73 9.40
N LEU A 216 -11.29 -6.65 10.28
CA LEU A 216 -12.10 -7.08 11.41
C LEU A 216 -12.26 -5.98 12.47
N GLU A 217 -11.24 -5.16 12.69
CA GLU A 217 -11.36 -3.95 13.52
C GLU A 217 -12.40 -2.99 12.96
N ASN A 218 -12.42 -2.82 11.64
CA ASN A 218 -13.38 -1.98 10.94
C ASN A 218 -14.81 -2.57 10.95
N VAL A 219 -14.95 -3.89 10.84
CA VAL A 219 -16.23 -4.59 11.10
C VAL A 219 -16.72 -4.27 12.51
N LEU A 220 -15.90 -4.55 13.53
CA LEU A 220 -16.26 -4.33 14.92
C LEU A 220 -16.61 -2.86 15.21
N ARG A 221 -15.87 -1.91 14.62
CA ARG A 221 -16.16 -0.48 14.71
C ARG A 221 -17.55 -0.16 14.16
N LEU A 222 -17.91 -0.68 12.99
CA LEU A 222 -19.23 -0.45 12.39
C LEU A 222 -20.36 -0.98 13.29
N LEU A 223 -20.22 -2.21 13.79
CA LEU A 223 -21.21 -2.85 14.65
C LEU A 223 -21.46 -2.04 15.93
N LYS A 224 -20.38 -1.60 16.59
CA LYS A 224 -20.46 -0.76 17.80
C LYS A 224 -21.18 0.57 17.57
N MET A 225 -21.05 1.16 16.39
CA MET A 225 -21.70 2.45 16.07
C MET A 225 -23.20 2.33 15.78
N ASN A 226 -23.70 1.12 15.52
CA ASN A 226 -25.10 0.85 15.17
C ASN A 226 -25.78 -0.12 16.14
N THR A 227 -25.16 -0.33 17.32
CA THR A 227 -25.69 -1.24 18.34
C THR A 227 -27.03 -0.71 18.87
N GLY A 228 -28.06 -1.54 18.87
CA GLY A 228 -29.41 -1.20 19.35
C GLY A 228 -30.36 -0.67 18.27
N GLU A 229 -29.84 -0.28 17.10
CA GLU A 229 -30.66 0.15 15.95
C GLU A 229 -30.78 -0.95 14.88
N ALA A 230 -29.75 -1.79 14.75
CA ALA A 230 -29.69 -2.89 13.79
C ALA A 230 -29.28 -4.22 14.44
N SER A 231 -29.78 -5.31 13.85
CA SER A 231 -29.39 -6.69 14.13
C SER A 231 -28.44 -7.17 13.03
N PHE A 232 -27.31 -7.75 13.41
CA PHE A 232 -26.24 -8.10 12.47
C PHE A 232 -26.03 -9.60 12.39
N VAL A 233 -25.87 -10.09 11.16
CA VAL A 233 -25.27 -11.39 10.85
C VAL A 233 -23.96 -11.13 10.12
N PHE A 234 -22.88 -11.76 10.56
CA PHE A 234 -21.57 -11.68 9.92
C PHE A 234 -21.15 -13.07 9.44
N ARG A 235 -21.33 -13.29 8.13
CA ARG A 235 -20.86 -14.49 7.43
C ARG A 235 -19.45 -14.25 6.91
N CYS A 236 -18.48 -15.03 7.35
CA CYS A 236 -17.09 -14.80 6.99
C CYS A 236 -16.33 -16.07 6.63
N ALA A 237 -15.24 -15.91 5.89
CA ALA A 237 -14.37 -17.03 5.54
C ALA A 237 -13.89 -17.80 6.79
N ARG A 238 -13.94 -19.14 6.73
CA ARG A 238 -13.58 -20.03 7.84
C ARG A 238 -12.18 -19.81 8.40
N ARG A 239 -11.25 -19.30 7.58
CA ARG A 239 -9.89 -18.94 8.03
C ARG A 239 -9.89 -17.92 9.17
N TRP A 240 -10.91 -17.04 9.25
CA TRP A 240 -11.02 -16.04 10.32
C TRP A 240 -11.52 -16.62 11.64
N ALA A 241 -12.04 -17.85 11.68
CA ALA A 241 -12.65 -18.44 12.88
C ALA A 241 -11.75 -18.44 14.13
N ARG A 242 -10.43 -18.47 13.94
CA ARG A 242 -9.45 -18.44 15.03
C ARG A 242 -8.96 -17.04 15.38
N HIS A 243 -9.33 -16.02 14.62
CA HIS A 243 -8.88 -14.65 14.85
C HIS A 243 -9.51 -14.10 16.15
N PRO A 244 -8.72 -13.48 17.06
CA PRO A 244 -9.22 -13.03 18.36
C PRO A 244 -10.42 -12.08 18.29
N LEU A 245 -10.47 -11.24 17.25
CA LEU A 245 -11.57 -10.29 17.03
C LEU A 245 -12.91 -10.94 16.70
N ILE A 246 -12.95 -12.17 16.18
CA ILE A 246 -14.23 -12.86 15.90
C ILE A 246 -15.05 -13.05 17.17
N ARG A 247 -14.39 -13.43 18.29
CA ARG A 247 -15.07 -13.56 19.58
C ARG A 247 -15.65 -12.23 20.07
N GLU A 248 -14.96 -11.13 19.79
CA GLU A 248 -15.44 -9.79 20.16
C GLU A 248 -16.60 -9.35 19.26
N ILE A 249 -16.53 -9.65 17.97
CA ILE A 249 -17.61 -9.40 16.99
C ILE A 249 -18.87 -10.19 17.37
N GLY A 250 -18.73 -11.43 17.83
CA GLY A 250 -19.84 -12.28 18.29
C GLY A 250 -20.68 -11.72 19.45
N LYS A 251 -20.23 -10.63 20.10
CA LYS A 251 -21.03 -9.90 21.10
C LYS A 251 -22.05 -8.95 20.48
N TYR A 252 -21.89 -8.60 19.20
CA TYR A 252 -22.68 -7.60 18.49
C TYR A 252 -23.37 -8.15 17.23
N ALA A 253 -22.92 -9.31 16.73
CA ALA A 253 -23.47 -9.96 15.55
C ALA A 253 -23.51 -11.49 15.75
N GLU A 254 -24.47 -12.15 15.12
CA GLU A 254 -24.41 -13.60 14.91
C GLU A 254 -23.29 -13.89 13.89
N VAL A 255 -22.37 -14.79 14.21
CA VAL A 255 -21.22 -15.10 13.35
C VAL A 255 -21.40 -16.47 12.71
N GLU A 256 -21.35 -16.47 11.39
CA GLU A 256 -21.43 -17.66 10.56
C GLU A 256 -20.14 -17.82 9.76
N PHE A 257 -19.76 -19.06 9.46
CA PHE A 257 -18.60 -19.34 8.64
C PHE A 257 -19.02 -19.90 7.30
N GLU A 258 -18.42 -19.39 6.23
CA GLU A 258 -18.49 -20.00 4.91
C GLU A 258 -17.84 -21.40 4.96
N ASP A 259 -18.43 -22.36 4.24
CA ASP A 259 -17.94 -23.74 4.17
C ASP A 259 -16.53 -23.87 3.59
#